data_AF-A0A7S3HZ61-F1
#
_entry.id   AF-A0A7S3HZ61-F1
#
_cell.length_a   1.000
_cell.length_b   1.000
_cell.length_c   1.000
_cell.angle_alpha   90.00
_cell.angle_beta   90.00
_cell.angle_gamma   90.00
#
_symmetry.space_group_name_H-M   'P 1'
#
loop_
_entity.id
_entity.type
_entity.pdbx_description
1 polymer ?
#
loop_
_entity_poly.entity_id
_entity_poly.type
_entity_poly.pdbx_seq_one_letter_code
_entity_poly.pdbx_strand_id
1 'polypeptide(L)'
;MTSPGHFIIGGVSGNEGVVLTRNADSTDHRFELSDSQWYVAMTNVDVWEQDDKRFDNAIKFLEELGQDNFEPDGQSLIENVLWRDGVIQDDSIFTAAISAYPGTQLTIYDAPSDAKFDAVWSPVDIFSTV
;
A
#
# COMPACT_ATOMS: atom_id res chain seq x y z
N MET A 1 -0.06 -21.93 9.00
CA MET A 1 0.45 -20.73 9.71
C MET A 1 -0.11 -20.74 11.12
N THR A 2 0.49 -20.05 12.08
CA THR A 2 -0.03 -20.04 13.46
C THR A 2 -1.13 -19.00 13.71
N SER A 3 -1.37 -18.06 12.77
CA SER A 3 -2.42 -17.05 12.86
C SER A 3 -2.98 -16.70 11.47
N PRO A 4 -4.27 -16.35 11.34
CA PRO A 4 -4.81 -15.68 10.16
C PRO A 4 -4.11 -14.37 9.83
N GLY A 5 -4.21 -13.93 8.58
CA GLY A 5 -3.68 -12.64 8.13
C GLY A 5 -3.82 -12.40 6.63
N HIS A 6 -3.43 -11.21 6.20
CA HIS A 6 -3.42 -10.79 4.81
C HIS A 6 -1.99 -10.69 4.28
N PHE A 7 -1.74 -11.24 3.10
CA PHE A 7 -0.46 -11.10 2.39
C PHE A 7 -0.69 -10.28 1.13
N ILE A 8 0.00 -9.14 1.04
CA ILE A 8 0.00 -8.26 -0.14
C ILE A 8 1.31 -8.53 -0.88
N ILE A 9 1.21 -9.04 -2.11
CA ILE A 9 2.36 -9.51 -2.88
C ILE A 9 2.33 -8.84 -4.25
N GLY A 10 3.42 -8.15 -4.62
CA GLY A 10 3.65 -7.61 -5.95
C GLY A 10 4.78 -8.35 -6.66
N GLY A 11 4.63 -8.58 -7.96
CA GLY A 11 5.64 -9.16 -8.86
C GLY A 11 6.33 -8.12 -9.73
N VAL A 12 6.85 -8.55 -10.88
CA VAL A 12 7.63 -7.72 -11.81
C VAL A 12 7.00 -7.61 -13.20
N SER A 13 5.96 -8.40 -13.46
CA SER A 13 5.24 -8.45 -14.74
C SER A 13 3.81 -7.90 -14.60
N GLY A 14 3.19 -7.57 -15.74
CA GLY A 14 1.81 -7.10 -15.76
C GLY A 14 0.84 -8.07 -15.07
N ASN A 15 -0.09 -7.52 -14.30
CA ASN A 15 -1.08 -8.25 -13.49
C ASN A 15 -0.49 -9.17 -12.39
N GLU A 16 0.81 -9.10 -12.11
CA GLU A 16 1.39 -9.77 -10.94
C GLU A 16 1.21 -8.92 -9.67
N GLY A 17 0.00 -8.95 -9.11
CA GLY A 17 -0.30 -8.34 -7.82
C GLY A 17 -1.51 -9.00 -7.18
N VAL A 18 -1.39 -9.39 -5.91
CA VAL A 18 -2.43 -10.15 -5.21
C VAL A 18 -2.50 -9.82 -3.72
N VAL A 19 -3.71 -9.76 -3.18
CA VAL A 19 -3.98 -9.87 -1.75
C VAL A 19 -4.52 -11.27 -1.46
N LEU A 20 -3.84 -12.00 -0.58
CA LEU A 20 -4.28 -13.30 -0.05
C LEU A 20 -4.74 -13.15 1.38
N THR A 21 -6.04 -13.33 1.64
CA THR A 21 -6.55 -13.52 2.99
C THR A 21 -6.44 -14.98 3.36
N ARG A 22 -5.81 -15.25 4.50
CA ARG A 22 -5.48 -16.60 4.96
C ARG A 22 -6.11 -16.88 6.30
N ASN A 23 -6.66 -18.08 6.45
CA ASN A 23 -6.90 -18.68 7.75
C ASN A 23 -5.70 -19.59 8.13
N ALA A 24 -5.82 -20.39 9.19
CA ALA A 24 -4.72 -21.24 9.68
C ALA A 24 -4.21 -22.25 8.63
N ASP A 25 -5.13 -22.76 7.80
CA ASP A 25 -4.95 -23.97 7.00
C ASP A 25 -5.02 -23.72 5.48
N SER A 26 -5.72 -22.68 5.04
CA SER A 26 -6.00 -22.41 3.63
C SER A 26 -5.95 -20.92 3.28
N THR A 27 -6.03 -20.65 1.98
CA THR A 27 -6.45 -19.34 1.49
C THR A 27 -7.96 -19.28 1.55
N ASP A 28 -8.46 -18.19 2.11
CA ASP A 28 -9.89 -17.93 2.25
C ASP A 28 -10.38 -17.07 1.08
N HIS A 29 -9.71 -15.94 0.85
CA HIS A 29 -10.03 -15.02 -0.25
C HIS A 29 -8.78 -14.56 -1.00
N ARG A 30 -8.98 -14.20 -2.28
CA ARG A 30 -7.94 -13.72 -3.20
C ARG A 30 -8.47 -12.54 -4.01
N PHE A 31 -7.73 -11.43 -4.00
CA PHE A 31 -7.99 -10.26 -4.82
C PHE A 31 -6.79 -10.00 -5.72
N GLU A 32 -6.99 -9.89 -7.02
CA GLU A 32 -5.89 -9.85 -7.99
C GLU A 32 -5.99 -8.63 -8.90
N LEU A 33 -4.82 -8.19 -9.37
CA LEU A 33 -4.74 -7.29 -10.50
C LEU A 33 -5.25 -7.98 -11.77
N SER A 34 -5.82 -7.18 -12.66
CA SER A 34 -6.24 -7.60 -13.99
C SER A 34 -6.21 -6.41 -14.95
N ASP A 35 -6.43 -6.66 -16.24
CA ASP A 35 -6.49 -5.60 -17.25
C ASP A 35 -7.54 -4.52 -16.95
N SER A 36 -8.56 -4.84 -16.14
CA SER A 36 -9.60 -3.89 -15.69
C SER A 36 -9.45 -3.42 -14.25
N GLN A 37 -8.48 -3.95 -13.50
CA GLN A 37 -8.26 -3.65 -12.08
C GLN A 37 -6.77 -3.40 -11.83
N TRP A 38 -6.39 -2.12 -11.78
CA TRP A 38 -4.98 -1.71 -11.71
C TRP A 38 -4.42 -1.57 -10.28
N TYR A 39 -5.27 -1.72 -9.26
CA TYR A 39 -4.85 -1.75 -7.86
C TYR A 39 -5.60 -2.83 -7.06
N VAL A 40 -5.01 -3.23 -5.95
CA VAL A 40 -5.68 -3.95 -4.85
C VAL A 40 -5.31 -3.26 -3.54
N ALA A 41 -6.26 -3.18 -2.60
CA ALA A 41 -6.05 -2.57 -1.30
C ALA A 41 -6.48 -3.54 -0.19
N MET A 42 -5.90 -3.40 1.00
CA MET A 42 -6.27 -4.19 2.18
C MET A 42 -5.85 -3.45 3.45
N THR A 43 -6.64 -3.55 4.51
CA THR A 43 -6.31 -3.03 5.85
C THR A 43 -6.10 -4.20 6.82
N ASN A 44 -6.97 -4.34 7.82
CA ASN A 44 -6.87 -5.34 8.89
C ASN A 44 -8.15 -6.16 9.10
N VAL A 45 -9.19 -5.89 8.33
CA VAL A 45 -10.47 -6.60 8.40
C VAL A 45 -10.78 -7.21 7.04
N ASP A 46 -11.60 -8.25 7.06
CA ASP A 46 -12.19 -8.79 5.85
C ASP A 46 -13.17 -7.76 5.26
N VAL A 47 -12.72 -7.03 4.24
CA VAL A 47 -13.40 -5.85 3.68
C VAL A 47 -14.75 -6.16 3.02
N TRP A 48 -15.09 -7.44 2.84
CA TRP A 48 -16.41 -7.89 2.40
C TRP A 48 -17.37 -8.19 3.56
N GLU A 49 -16.87 -8.24 4.80
CA GLU A 49 -17.66 -8.52 6.01
C GLU A 49 -17.82 -7.29 6.90
N GLN A 50 -16.79 -6.44 6.94
CA GLN A 50 -16.74 -5.31 7.85
C GLN A 50 -16.26 -4.04 7.13
N ASP A 51 -17.04 -2.97 7.31
CA ASP A 51 -16.65 -1.63 6.87
C ASP A 51 -15.40 -1.13 7.62
N ASP A 52 -14.41 -0.63 6.88
CA ASP A 52 -13.25 0.08 7.39
C ASP A 52 -13.10 1.40 6.63
N LYS A 53 -13.21 2.53 7.32
CA LYS A 53 -13.12 3.85 6.68
C LYS A 53 -11.75 4.12 6.06
N ARG A 54 -10.68 3.50 6.57
CA ARG A 54 -9.35 3.59 5.97
C ARG A 54 -9.32 2.91 4.61
N PHE A 55 -9.99 1.76 4.49
CA PHE A 55 -10.15 1.07 3.22
C PHE A 55 -10.97 1.91 2.24
N ASP A 56 -12.16 2.37 2.65
CA ASP A 56 -13.03 3.20 1.81
C ASP A 56 -12.30 4.44 1.28
N ASN A 57 -11.57 5.14 2.16
CA ASN A 57 -10.80 6.33 1.80
C ASN A 57 -9.63 5.99 0.88
N ALA A 58 -8.90 4.90 1.13
CA ALA A 58 -7.80 4.48 0.26
C ALA A 58 -8.28 4.15 -1.16
N ILE A 59 -9.39 3.43 -1.29
CA ILE A 59 -10.03 3.14 -2.58
C ILE A 59 -10.40 4.43 -3.29
N LYS A 60 -11.12 5.32 -2.60
CA LYS A 60 -11.50 6.63 -3.14
C LYS A 60 -10.28 7.43 -3.63
N PHE A 61 -9.20 7.45 -2.86
CA PHE A 61 -8.01 8.22 -3.20
C PHE A 61 -7.19 7.58 -4.32
N LEU A 62 -7.17 6.25 -4.43
CA LEU A 62 -6.61 5.54 -5.58
C LEU A 62 -7.41 5.84 -6.85
N GLU A 63 -8.75 5.86 -6.76
CA GLU A 63 -9.62 6.24 -7.88
C GLU A 63 -9.42 7.70 -8.32
N GLU A 64 -9.26 8.62 -7.36
CA GLU A 64 -8.94 10.03 -7.63
C GLU A 64 -7.56 10.21 -8.27
N LEU A 65 -6.55 9.45 -7.80
CA LEU A 65 -5.20 9.47 -8.37
C LEU A 65 -5.25 8.95 -9.83
N GLY A 66 -5.89 7.82 -10.06
CA GLY A 66 -5.96 7.17 -11.37
C GLY A 66 -4.63 6.56 -11.82
N GLN A 67 -4.71 5.54 -12.68
CA GLN A 67 -3.53 4.78 -13.12
C GLN A 67 -2.51 5.65 -13.87
N ASP A 68 -2.98 6.59 -14.69
CA ASP A 68 -2.12 7.43 -15.53
C ASP A 68 -1.24 8.40 -14.72
N ASN A 69 -1.59 8.67 -13.46
CA ASN A 69 -0.83 9.55 -12.57
C ASN A 69 -0.02 8.75 -11.51
N PHE A 70 0.03 7.43 -11.63
CA PHE A 70 0.82 6.60 -10.73
C PHE A 70 2.31 6.70 -11.07
N GLU A 71 3.12 7.12 -10.10
CA GLU A 71 4.57 7.27 -10.28
C GLU A 71 5.30 5.98 -9.87
N PRO A 72 6.21 5.44 -10.70
CA PRO A 72 6.86 4.15 -10.43
C PRO A 72 7.73 4.10 -9.16
N ASP A 73 8.16 5.25 -8.63
CA ASP A 73 8.91 5.37 -7.38
C ASP A 73 8.02 5.33 -6.13
N GLY A 74 6.70 5.30 -6.32
CA GLY A 74 5.71 5.24 -5.26
C GLY A 74 5.47 6.57 -4.53
N GLN A 75 6.06 7.68 -4.98
CA GLN A 75 5.85 8.99 -4.36
C GLN A 75 4.37 9.39 -4.45
N SER A 76 3.77 9.28 -5.65
CA SER A 76 2.37 9.65 -5.81
C SER A 76 1.39 8.78 -5.00
N LEU A 77 1.71 7.50 -4.75
CA LEU A 77 0.96 6.65 -3.83
C LEU A 77 1.02 7.17 -2.38
N ILE A 78 2.22 7.53 -1.92
CA ILE A 78 2.42 7.97 -0.54
C ILE A 78 1.67 9.28 -0.29
N GLU A 79 1.92 10.29 -1.13
CA GLU A 79 1.41 11.65 -0.91
C GLU A 79 -0.09 11.76 -1.21
N ASN A 80 -0.58 11.09 -2.25
CA ASN A 80 -1.96 11.27 -2.72
C ASN A 80 -2.92 10.17 -2.24
N VAL A 81 -2.44 9.16 -1.51
CA VAL A 81 -3.28 8.10 -0.94
C VAL A 81 -2.94 7.86 0.53
N LEU A 82 -1.72 7.40 0.82
CA LEU A 82 -1.40 6.88 2.16
C LEU A 82 -1.33 7.96 3.24
N TRP A 83 -0.90 9.17 2.89
CA TRP A 83 -0.83 10.30 3.83
C TRP A 83 -2.12 11.09 3.94
N ARG A 84 -3.13 10.82 3.10
CA ARG A 84 -4.37 11.59 3.18
C ARG A 84 -5.16 11.24 4.44
N ASP A 85 -5.79 12.28 5.00
CA ASP A 85 -6.63 12.16 6.19
C ASP A 85 -7.66 11.05 6.03
N GLY A 86 -7.73 10.20 7.06
CA GLY A 86 -8.62 9.05 7.09
C GLY A 86 -8.02 7.77 6.50
N VAL A 87 -6.83 7.83 5.88
CA VAL A 87 -5.97 6.65 5.63
C VAL A 87 -4.84 6.64 6.66
N ILE A 88 -4.06 7.72 6.74
CA ILE A 88 -3.10 7.91 7.83
C ILE A 88 -3.85 8.16 9.14
N GLN A 89 -3.32 7.66 10.25
CA GLN A 89 -3.89 7.75 11.59
C GLN A 89 -2.80 8.10 12.60
N ASP A 90 -3.18 8.55 13.80
CA ASP A 90 -2.25 8.95 14.87
C ASP A 90 -1.34 7.80 15.37
N ASP A 91 -1.71 6.54 15.10
CA ASP A 91 -0.94 5.35 15.42
C ASP A 91 -0.08 4.84 14.25
N SER A 92 -0.07 5.56 13.12
CA SER A 92 0.85 5.29 12.02
C SER A 92 2.27 5.59 12.45
N ILE A 93 3.19 4.65 12.25
CA ILE A 93 4.61 4.79 12.64
C ILE A 93 5.49 5.16 11.45
N PHE A 94 5.25 4.54 10.30
CA PHE A 94 5.98 4.80 9.06
C PHE A 94 5.08 4.52 7.86
N THR A 95 5.48 5.03 6.70
CA THR A 95 4.90 4.74 5.38
C THR A 95 6.00 4.26 4.46
N ALA A 96 5.72 3.23 3.65
CA ALA A 96 6.69 2.70 2.71
C ALA A 96 6.07 2.43 1.33
N ALA A 97 6.86 2.67 0.29
CA ALA A 97 6.58 2.21 -1.07
C ALA A 97 7.75 1.35 -1.56
N ILE A 98 7.43 0.22 -2.18
CA ILE A 98 8.39 -0.80 -2.60
C ILE A 98 8.01 -1.26 -3.99
N SER A 99 9.00 -1.43 -4.85
CA SER A 99 8.86 -2.13 -6.12
C SER A 99 9.80 -3.32 -6.15
N ALA A 100 9.33 -4.45 -6.70
CA ALA A 100 10.17 -5.62 -6.94
C ALA A 100 11.00 -5.49 -8.22
N TYR A 101 10.75 -4.42 -9.01
CA TYR A 101 11.44 -4.23 -10.28
C TYR A 101 12.94 -3.95 -10.04
N PRO A 102 13.85 -4.61 -10.77
CA PRO A 102 15.29 -4.46 -10.54
C PRO A 102 15.77 -3.00 -10.61
N GLY A 103 16.58 -2.60 -9.62
CA GLY A 103 17.16 -1.25 -9.55
C GLY A 103 16.24 -0.18 -8.97
N THR A 104 15.05 -0.54 -8.48
CA THR A 104 14.18 0.38 -7.74
C THR A 104 14.63 0.50 -6.28
N GLN A 105 14.47 1.69 -5.71
CA GLN A 105 14.77 1.95 -4.31
C GLN A 105 13.53 1.69 -3.43
N LEU A 106 13.79 1.27 -2.19
CA LEU A 106 12.80 1.21 -1.13
C LEU A 106 12.65 2.61 -0.54
N THR A 107 11.45 3.18 -0.65
CA THR A 107 11.14 4.48 -0.07
C THR A 107 10.44 4.26 1.27
N ILE A 108 11.02 4.75 2.37
CA ILE A 108 10.39 4.74 3.70
C ILE A 108 10.45 6.14 4.28
N TYR A 109 9.32 6.57 4.84
CA TYR A 109 9.21 7.78 5.62
C TYR A 109 8.67 7.44 7.01
N ASP A 110 9.17 8.12 8.04
CA ASP A 110 8.47 8.15 9.32
C ASP A 110 7.10 8.80 9.11
N ALA A 111 6.08 8.27 9.78
CA ALA A 111 4.76 8.89 9.72
C ALA A 111 4.88 10.30 10.33
N PRO A 112 4.31 11.33 9.69
CA PRO A 112 4.37 12.70 10.20
C PRO A 112 3.90 12.74 11.66
N SER A 113 4.78 13.18 12.55
CA SER A 113 4.54 13.19 14.00
C SER A 113 3.41 14.12 14.42
N ASP A 114 2.98 15.02 13.54
CA ASP A 114 1.97 16.02 13.81
C ASP A 114 1.23 16.31 12.49
N ALA A 115 -0.08 16.09 12.46
CA ALA A 115 -0.95 16.41 11.34
C ALA A 115 -0.98 17.92 11.05
N LYS A 116 0.09 18.44 10.46
CA LYS A 116 0.19 19.71 9.71
C LYS A 116 1.25 19.53 8.64
N PHE A 117 0.76 19.26 7.43
CA PHE A 117 1.52 19.16 6.19
C PHE A 117 2.32 20.44 5.94
N ASP A 118 3.62 20.37 6.22
CA ASP A 118 4.69 21.14 5.58
C ASP A 118 6.00 20.47 5.99
N ALA A 119 6.40 19.43 5.26
CA ALA A 119 7.68 18.82 5.52
C ALA A 119 8.34 18.30 4.24
N VAL A 120 9.47 18.92 3.93
CA VAL A 120 10.42 18.48 2.92
C VAL A 120 11.19 17.32 3.53
N TRP A 121 11.00 16.10 3.01
CA TRP A 121 11.72 14.91 3.48
C TRP A 121 12.54 14.28 2.37
N SER A 122 13.78 13.91 2.71
CA SER A 122 14.70 13.21 1.83
C SER A 122 14.53 11.69 1.98
N PRO A 123 14.54 10.92 0.89
CA PRO A 123 14.53 9.46 0.97
C PRO A 123 15.71 8.94 1.80
N VAL A 124 15.45 7.93 2.64
CA VAL A 124 16.49 7.19 3.35
C VAL A 124 16.93 6.03 2.45
N ASP A 125 18.14 6.11 1.89
CA ASP A 125 18.76 5.02 1.13
C ASP A 125 19.18 3.89 2.09
N ILE A 126 18.44 2.76 2.08
CA ILE A 126 18.70 1.63 2.99
C ILE A 126 19.62 0.57 2.36
N PHE A 127 20.05 0.74 1.11
CA PHE A 127 20.93 -0.22 0.43
C PHE A 127 22.22 0.43 -0.06
N SER A 128 23.25 0.45 0.79
CA SER A 128 24.64 0.44 0.30
C SER A 128 24.98 -0.99 -0.11
N THR A 129 25.33 -1.15 -1.39
CA THR A 129 25.82 -2.36 -2.04
C THR A 129 26.68 -3.25 -1.13
N VAL A 130 26.34 -4.55 -1.07
CA VAL A 130 27.24 -5.63 -0.63
C VAL A 130 27.75 -6.36 -1.86
#